data_AF-J9AMI3-F1
#
_entry.id   AF-J9AMI3-F1
#
_cell.length_a   1.000
_cell.length_b   1.000
_cell.length_c   1.000
_cell.angle_alpha   90.00
_cell.angle_beta   90.00
_cell.angle_gamma   90.00
#
_symmetry.space_group_name_H-M   'P 1'
#
loop_
_entity.id
_entity.type
_entity.pdbx_description
1 polymer ?
#
loop_
_entity_poly.entity_id
_entity_poly.type
_entity_poly.pdbx_seq_one_letter_code
_entity_poly.pdbx_strand_id
1 'polypeptide(L)'
;ILLEILDKYSDTNQTFDLFPYLRRFGLDVIAETAMGVRIAAQNHCVDYPYIEGLHLVEELAWSRIRCPWYWFALTRWLSGYNRKMEYHCNVCKNLTREV
;
A
#
# COMPACT_ATOMS: atom_id res chain seq x y z
N ILE A 1 -3.59 -18.21 -5.84
CA ILE A 1 -2.71 -17.90 -4.69
C ILE A 1 -3.45 -17.76 -3.37
N LEU A 2 -4.26 -16.72 -3.10
CA LEU A 2 -4.92 -16.58 -1.79
C LEU A 2 -5.74 -17.82 -1.42
N LEU A 3 -6.57 -18.31 -2.33
CA LEU A 3 -7.39 -19.51 -2.11
C LEU A 3 -6.56 -20.77 -1.90
N GLU A 4 -5.44 -20.94 -2.60
CA GLU A 4 -4.53 -22.08 -2.41
C GLU A 4 -3.89 -22.09 -1.01
N ILE A 5 -3.60 -20.90 -0.47
CA ILE A 5 -3.08 -20.77 0.89
C ILE A 5 -4.18 -21.13 1.89
N LEU A 6 -5.40 -20.62 1.73
CA LEU A 6 -6.51 -20.98 2.61
C LEU A 6 -6.81 -22.49 2.57
N ASP A 7 -6.79 -23.09 1.39
CA ASP A 7 -7.03 -24.53 1.19
C ASP A 7 -5.94 -25.38 1.86
N LYS A 8 -4.67 -24.95 1.79
CA LYS A 8 -3.57 -25.62 2.50
C LYS A 8 -3.75 -25.62 4.02
N TYR A 9 -4.33 -24.54 4.56
CA TYR A 9 -4.49 -24.38 6.00
C TYR A 9 -5.87 -24.78 6.53
N SER A 10 -6.85 -25.10 5.67
CA SER A 10 -8.23 -25.43 6.09
C SER A 10 -8.30 -26.71 6.91
N ASP A 11 -7.47 -27.70 6.57
CA ASP A 11 -7.46 -29.02 7.20
C ASP A 11 -6.44 -29.11 8.35
N THR A 12 -5.53 -28.14 8.41
CA THR A 12 -4.61 -28.00 9.52
C THR A 12 -5.29 -27.16 10.59
N ASN A 13 -5.43 -27.69 11.80
CA ASN A 13 -6.00 -26.97 12.94
C ASN A 13 -5.04 -25.86 13.48
N GLN A 14 -4.32 -25.21 12.58
CA GLN A 14 -3.28 -24.21 12.81
C GLN A 14 -3.82 -22.82 12.50
N THR A 15 -3.47 -21.86 13.34
CA THR A 15 -3.75 -20.46 13.09
C THR A 15 -2.60 -19.84 12.30
N PHE A 16 -2.94 -19.00 11.33
CA PHE A 16 -1.97 -18.20 10.59
C PHE A 16 -2.50 -16.78 10.40
N ASP A 17 -1.61 -15.82 10.18
CA ASP A 17 -2.00 -14.45 9.87
C ASP A 17 -2.43 -14.32 8.41
N LEU A 18 -3.74 -14.16 8.20
CA LEU A 18 -4.35 -13.98 6.88
C LEU A 18 -4.22 -12.55 6.36
N PHE A 19 -4.06 -11.57 7.25
CA PHE A 19 -4.09 -10.15 6.92
C PHE A 19 -3.13 -9.73 5.79
N PRO A 20 -1.84 -10.13 5.78
CA PRO A 20 -0.92 -9.74 4.70
C PRO A 20 -1.33 -10.29 3.34
N TYR A 21 -1.92 -11.48 3.27
CA TYR A 21 -2.38 -12.08 2.02
C TYR A 21 -3.65 -11.40 1.51
N LEU A 22 -4.58 -11.09 2.40
CA LEU A 22 -5.79 -10.36 2.07
C LEU A 22 -5.48 -8.94 1.57
N ARG A 23 -4.51 -8.26 2.20
CA ARG A 23 -4.03 -6.94 1.77
C ARG A 23 -3.49 -6.97 0.33
N ARG A 24 -2.67 -7.98 -0.01
CA ARG A 24 -2.13 -8.14 -1.38
C ARG A 24 -3.22 -8.44 -2.40
N PHE A 25 -4.16 -9.33 -2.07
CA PHE A 25 -5.31 -9.61 -2.91
C PHE A 25 -6.16 -8.36 -3.16
N GLY A 26 -6.49 -7.61 -2.11
CA GLY A 26 -7.29 -6.39 -2.23
C GLY A 26 -6.61 -5.35 -3.13
N LEU A 27 -5.29 -5.20 -3.02
CA LEU A 27 -4.52 -4.30 -3.89
C LEU A 27 -4.60 -4.72 -5.36
N ASP A 28 -4.47 -6.01 -5.67
CA ASP A 28 -4.61 -6.50 -7.04
C ASP A 28 -6.02 -6.27 -7.59
N VAL A 29 -7.06 -6.58 -6.81
CA VAL A 29 -8.46 -6.37 -7.23
C VAL A 29 -8.73 -4.89 -7.49
N ILE A 30 -8.29 -3.98 -6.61
CA ILE A 30 -8.50 -2.53 -6.80
C ILE A 30 -7.68 -2.01 -7.98
N ALA A 31 -6.44 -2.47 -8.14
CA ALA A 31 -5.60 -2.09 -9.27
C ALA A 31 -6.21 -2.53 -10.62
N GLU A 32 -6.72 -3.75 -10.70
CA GLU A 32 -7.33 -4.25 -11.92
C GLU A 32 -8.69 -3.60 -12.20
N THR A 33 -9.54 -3.47 -11.18
CA THR A 33 -10.92 -3.00 -11.35
C THR A 33 -11.05 -1.48 -11.45
N ALA A 34 -10.28 -0.72 -10.65
CA ALA A 34 -10.39 0.73 -10.59
C ALA A 34 -9.30 1.44 -11.40
N MET A 35 -8.08 0.88 -11.42
CA MET A 35 -6.93 1.49 -12.10
C MET A 35 -6.67 0.91 -13.50
N GLY A 36 -7.27 -0.24 -13.85
CA GLY A 36 -7.04 -0.91 -15.13
C GLY A 36 -5.63 -1.50 -15.30
N VAL A 37 -4.85 -1.55 -14.23
CA VAL A 37 -3.45 -2.00 -14.25
C VAL A 37 -3.34 -3.36 -13.57
N ARG A 38 -2.64 -4.31 -14.19
CA ARG A 38 -2.31 -5.60 -13.57
C ARG A 38 -0.97 -5.50 -12.83
N ILE A 39 -1.03 -5.41 -11.51
CA ILE A 39 0.15 -5.29 -10.64
C ILE A 39 0.68 -6.67 -10.20
N ALA A 40 -0.16 -7.70 -10.19
CA ALA A 40 0.19 -9.06 -9.78
C ALA A 40 0.92 -9.12 -8.42
N ALA A 41 0.48 -8.30 -7.46
CA ALA A 41 0.99 -8.16 -6.11
C ALA A 41 0.92 -9.45 -5.28
N GLN A 42 0.06 -10.42 -5.66
CA GLN A 42 0.08 -11.75 -5.06
C GLN A 42 1.29 -12.61 -5.48
N ASN A 43 1.81 -12.43 -6.72
CA ASN A 43 2.92 -13.21 -7.28
C ASN A 43 4.28 -12.59 -6.93
N HIS A 44 4.37 -11.26 -6.98
CA HIS A 44 5.62 -10.55 -6.76
C HIS A 44 5.78 -10.23 -5.27
N CYS A 45 6.45 -11.14 -4.57
CA CYS A 45 6.92 -10.89 -3.23
C CYS A 45 8.03 -9.82 -3.28
N VAL A 46 7.78 -8.68 -2.62
CA VAL A 46 8.77 -7.76 -2.03
C VAL A 46 9.14 -6.49 -2.82
N ASP A 47 9.37 -6.49 -4.14
CA ASP A 47 10.05 -5.34 -4.79
C ASP A 47 9.21 -4.57 -5.81
N TYR A 48 8.00 -4.13 -5.43
CA TYR A 48 7.25 -3.20 -6.27
C TYR A 48 7.31 -1.77 -5.69
N PRO A 49 7.94 -0.80 -6.38
CA PRO A 49 8.08 0.58 -5.91
C PRO A 49 6.77 1.25 -5.52
N TYR A 50 5.66 0.80 -6.11
CA TYR A 50 4.31 1.23 -5.77
C TYR A 50 3.86 0.76 -4.38
N ILE A 51 4.15 -0.49 -3.99
CA ILE A 51 3.76 -1.01 -2.66
C ILE A 51 4.52 -0.23 -1.59
N GLU A 52 5.84 -0.03 -1.77
CA GLU A 52 6.66 0.80 -0.88
C GLU A 52 6.16 2.25 -0.84
N GLY A 53 5.91 2.85 -2.00
CA GLY A 53 5.37 4.21 -2.10
C GLY A 53 4.02 4.35 -1.38
N LEU A 54 3.13 3.36 -1.53
CA LEU A 54 1.82 3.33 -0.88
C LEU A 54 1.97 3.22 0.65
N HIS A 55 2.85 2.35 1.14
CA HIS A 55 3.14 2.24 2.57
C HIS A 55 3.66 3.56 3.17
N LEU A 56 4.55 4.25 2.46
CA LEU A 56 5.10 5.54 2.92
C LEU A 56 4.04 6.64 2.91
N VAL A 57 3.17 6.68 1.90
CA VAL A 57 2.02 7.59 1.87
C VAL A 57 1.07 7.30 3.04
N GLU A 58 0.79 6.03 3.30
CA GLU A 58 -0.06 5.60 4.41
C GLU A 58 0.53 6.00 5.77
N GLU A 59 1.82 5.76 5.99
CA GLU A 59 2.53 6.13 7.22
C GLU A 59 2.55 7.65 7.43
N LEU A 60 2.82 8.42 6.38
CA LEU A 60 2.78 9.88 6.43
C LEU A 60 1.37 10.37 6.73
N ALA A 61 0.34 9.79 6.12
CA ALA A 61 -1.05 10.13 6.38
C ALA A 61 -1.45 9.81 7.83
N TRP A 62 -1.10 8.62 8.33
CA TRP A 62 -1.32 8.23 9.72
C TRP A 62 -0.60 9.13 10.70
N SER A 63 0.62 9.54 10.38
CA SER A 63 1.37 10.50 11.19
C SER A 63 0.62 11.83 11.25
N ARG A 64 0.10 12.34 10.14
CA ARG A 64 -0.72 13.57 10.15
C ARG A 64 -2.00 13.43 10.96
N ILE A 65 -2.65 12.26 10.97
CA ILE A 65 -3.87 12.02 11.75
C ILE A 65 -3.56 11.96 13.25
N ARG A 66 -2.54 11.19 13.65
CA ARG A 66 -2.21 10.97 15.07
C ARG A 66 -1.56 12.17 15.74
N CYS A 67 -0.94 13.04 14.96
CA CYS A 67 -0.07 14.09 15.46
C CYS A 67 -0.59 15.47 15.02
N PRO A 68 -1.37 16.16 15.86
CA PRO A 68 -1.92 17.47 15.54
C PRO A 68 -0.87 18.54 15.22
N TRP A 69 0.39 18.36 15.64
CA TRP A 69 1.48 19.25 15.28
C TRP A 69 1.75 19.31 13.77
N TYR A 70 1.50 18.23 13.03
CA TYR A 70 1.61 18.23 11.56
C TYR A 70 0.43 18.96 10.88
N TRP A 71 -0.56 19.47 11.62
CA TRP A 71 -1.64 20.26 11.01
C TRP A 71 -1.17 21.68 10.69
N PHE A 72 -0.31 22.25 11.54
CA PHE A 72 0.27 23.56 11.32
C PHE A 72 1.13 23.57 10.04
N ALA A 73 1.09 24.67 9.30
CA ALA A 73 1.82 24.79 8.03
C ALA A 73 3.34 24.86 8.26
N LEU A 74 3.77 25.52 9.34
CA LEU A 74 5.18 25.74 9.65
C LEU A 74 5.93 24.44 9.93
N THR A 75 5.35 23.55 10.74
CA THR A 75 5.94 22.25 11.09
C THR A 75 6.11 21.36 9.86
N ARG A 76 5.10 21.31 8.97
CA ARG A 76 5.16 20.58 7.70
C ARG A 76 6.18 21.15 6.72
N TRP A 77 6.31 22.47 6.67
CA TRP A 77 7.28 23.15 5.82
C TRP A 77 8.71 22.88 6.30
N LEU A 78 8.98 23.04 7.59
CA LEU A 78 10.29 22.77 8.20
C LEU A 78 10.74 21.31 8.02
N SER A 79 9.83 20.35 8.20
CA SER A 79 10.17 18.93 8.08
C SER A 79 10.23 18.43 6.62
N GLY A 80 9.94 19.30 5.64
CA GLY A 80 9.80 18.92 4.23
C GLY A 80 8.71 17.87 3.97
N TYR A 81 7.72 17.76 4.86
CA TYR A 81 6.70 16.71 4.85
C TYR A 81 5.89 16.73 3.55
N ASN A 82 5.46 17.92 3.11
CA ASN A 82 4.66 18.06 1.89
C ASN A 82 5.42 17.55 0.66
N ARG A 83 6.73 17.82 0.57
CA ARG A 83 7.56 17.36 -0.56
C ARG A 83 7.71 15.85 -0.58
N LYS A 84 7.90 15.21 0.58
CA LYS A 84 7.95 13.75 0.69
C LYS A 84 6.61 13.12 0.29
N MET A 85 5.51 13.66 0.81
CA MET A 85 4.16 13.18 0.49
C MET A 85 3.86 13.29 -1.01
N GLU A 86 4.22 14.42 -1.62
CA GLU A 86 4.03 14.65 -3.06
C GLU A 86 4.88 13.69 -3.92
N TYR A 87 6.14 13.45 -3.55
CA TYR A 87 7.01 12.50 -4.23
C TYR A 87 6.42 11.09 -4.27
N HIS A 88 6.08 10.52 -3.11
CA HIS A 88 5.54 9.15 -3.04
C HIS A 88 4.14 9.04 -3.68
N CYS A 89 3.33 10.11 -3.59
CA CYS A 89 2.05 10.16 -4.29
C CYS A 89 2.25 10.18 -5.82
N ASN A 90 3.28 10.85 -6.32
CA ASN A 90 3.60 10.86 -7.74
C ASN A 90 4.07 9.50 -8.25
N VAL A 91 4.87 8.76 -7.45
CA VAL A 91 5.23 7.37 -7.76
C VAL A 91 3.98 6.51 -7.91
N CYS A 92 3.01 6.63 -6.99
CA CYS A 92 1.76 5.89 -7.06
C CYS A 92 0.91 6.28 -8.29
N LYS A 93 0.88 7.56 -8.66
CA LYS A 93 0.13 8.05 -9.83
C LYS A 93 0.76 7.64 -11.16
N ASN A 94 2.08 7.53 -11.24
CA ASN A 94 2.75 7.11 -12.47
C ASN A 94 2.32 5.71 -12.92
N LEU A 95 2.00 4.83 -11.96
CA LEU A 95 1.44 3.50 -12.25
C LEU A 95 0.20 3.57 -13.14
N THR A 96 -0.72 4.48 -12.84
CA THR A 96 -1.96 4.67 -13.62
C THR A 96 -1.75 5.37 -14.96
N ARG A 97 -0.58 5.99 -15.17
CA ARG A 97 -0.25 6.69 -16.42
C ARG A 97 0.40 5.79 -17.47
N GLU A 98 0.85 4.60 -17.08
CA GLU A 98 1.48 3.61 -17.96
C GLU A 98 0.46 2.69 -18.67
N VAL A 99 -0.84 2.89 -18.43
CA VAL A 99 -1.97 2.20 -19.08
C VAL A 99 -2.67 3.14 -20.06
#